data_AF-A0A8T7BKD6-F1
#
_entry.id   AF-A0A8T7BKD6-F1
#
_cell.length_a   1.000
_cell.length_b   1.000
_cell.length_c   1.000
_cell.angle_alpha   90.00
_cell.angle_beta   90.00
_cell.angle_gamma   90.00
#
_symmetry.space_group_name_H-M   'P 1'
#
loop_
_entity.id
_entity.type
_entity.pdbx_description
1 polymer ?
#
loop_
_entity_poly.entity_id
_entity_poly.type
_entity_poly.pdbx_seq_one_letter_code
_entity_poly.pdbx_strand_id
1 'polypeptide(L)' 'MISRAKELAGYSFLVVFANDSTIDENELHMLERLALDDNEIDEQEKEVLKNLFSRVSDDKVSKVVAQEIRQFRDKYDI' A
#
# COMPACT_ATOMS: atom_id res chain seq x y z
N MET A 1 0.92 21.60 2.07
CA MET A 1 1.23 20.17 2.21
C MET A 1 2.17 19.77 1.10
N ILE A 2 3.25 19.05 1.44
CA ILE A 2 4.18 18.47 0.46
C ILE A 2 3.82 17.00 0.38
N SER A 3 3.22 16.57 -0.73
CA SER A 3 2.78 15.18 -0.94
C SER A 3 3.97 14.24 -1.04
N ARG A 4 3.87 13.05 -0.43
CA ARG A 4 4.90 11.99 -0.51
C ARG A 4 4.63 10.93 -1.57
N ALA A 5 3.68 11.20 -2.47
CA ALA A 5 3.33 10.32 -3.58
C ALA A 5 4.55 9.81 -4.38
N LYS A 6 5.60 10.63 -4.55
CA LYS A 6 6.83 10.23 -5.26
C LYS A 6 7.67 9.19 -4.50
N GLU A 7 7.74 9.28 -3.17
CA GLU A 7 8.43 8.30 -2.32
C GLU A 7 7.64 7.00 -2.24
N LEU A 8 6.31 7.09 -2.09
CA LEU A 8 5.39 5.95 -2.15
C LEU A 8 5.47 5.22 -3.50
N ALA A 9 5.44 5.96 -4.62
CA ALA A 9 5.57 5.38 -5.96
C ALA A 9 6.95 4.73 -6.17
N GLY A 10 8.02 5.34 -5.69
CA GLY A 10 9.37 4.78 -5.78
C GLY A 10 9.53 3.51 -4.94
N TYR A 11 8.97 3.49 -3.74
CA TYR A 11 9.06 2.35 -2.82
C TYR A 11 8.17 1.18 -3.27
N SER A 12 6.93 1.46 -3.66
CA SER A 12 6.04 0.44 -4.25
C SER A 12 6.66 -0.21 -5.49
N PHE A 13 7.36 0.57 -6.34
CA PHE A 13 8.15 0.04 -7.45
C PHE A 13 9.33 -0.86 -7.03
N LEU A 14 10.00 -0.55 -5.92
CA LEU A 14 11.17 -1.31 -5.47
C LEU A 14 10.84 -2.57 -4.68
N VAL A 15 9.71 -2.61 -3.97
CA VAL A 15 9.37 -3.71 -3.05
C VAL A 15 8.28 -4.61 -3.61
N VAL A 16 7.15 -4.04 -4.03
CA VAL A 16 6.00 -4.85 -4.52
C VAL A 16 6.23 -5.39 -5.93
N PHE A 17 7.02 -4.70 -6.76
CA PHE A 17 7.33 -5.17 -8.13
C PHE A 17 8.62 -5.99 -8.24
N ALA A 18 9.51 -5.97 -7.25
CA ALA A 18 10.73 -6.78 -7.28
C ALA A 18 10.48 -8.25 -6.86
N ASN A 19 9.45 -8.52 -6.05
CA ASN A 19 9.10 -9.86 -5.54
C ASN A 19 7.75 -10.37 -6.09
N ASP A 20 7.73 -10.84 -7.34
CA ASP A 20 6.68 -11.72 -7.90
C ASP A 20 5.21 -11.22 -7.80
N SER A 21 4.98 -9.91 -7.72
CA SER A 21 3.66 -9.29 -7.55
C SER A 21 2.95 -9.69 -6.24
N THR A 22 3.71 -10.02 -5.20
CA THR A 22 3.20 -10.34 -3.86
C THR A 22 3.66 -9.31 -2.84
N ILE A 23 2.88 -9.14 -1.77
CA ILE A 23 3.23 -8.32 -0.61
C ILE A 23 3.10 -9.17 0.64
N ASP A 24 4.15 -9.23 1.47
CA ASP A 24 4.08 -9.88 2.78
C ASP A 24 3.64 -8.90 3.90
N GLU A 25 3.43 -9.42 5.11
CA GLU A 25 2.96 -8.64 6.27
C GLU A 25 3.93 -7.51 6.64
N ASN A 26 5.25 -7.74 6.56
CA ASN A 26 6.25 -6.73 6.91
C ASN A 26 6.29 -5.63 5.85
N GLU A 27 6.21 -6.00 4.58
CA GLU A 27 6.16 -5.07 3.45
C GLU A 27 4.89 -4.22 3.50
N LEU A 28 3.74 -4.82 3.85
CA LEU A 28 2.49 -4.10 4.05
C LEU A 28 2.61 -3.08 5.20
N HIS A 29 3.05 -3.50 6.39
CA HIS A 29 3.19 -2.59 7.54
C HIS A 29 4.18 -1.46 7.27
N MET A 30 5.26 -1.73 6.51
CA MET A 30 6.19 -0.68 6.11
C MET A 30 5.52 0.32 5.16
N LEU A 31 4.73 -0.16 4.20
CA LEU A 31 4.00 0.67 3.26
C LEU A 31 2.97 1.55 3.96
N GLU A 32 2.23 0.98 4.92
CA GLU A 32 1.28 1.71 5.76
C GLU A 32 1.99 2.79 6.58
N ARG A 33 3.15 2.49 7.19
CA ARG A 33 3.93 3.52 7.90
C ARG A 33 4.38 4.65 6.99
N LEU A 34 4.83 4.36 5.78
CA LEU A 34 5.24 5.38 4.82
C LEU A 34 4.06 6.25 4.39
N ALA A 35 2.89 5.64 4.19
CA ALA A 35 1.67 6.35 3.86
C ALA A 35 1.07 7.15 5.03
N LEU A 36 1.46 6.87 6.27
CA LEU A 36 0.89 7.48 7.48
C LEU A 36 1.92 8.32 8.26
N ASP A 37 3.08 8.63 7.70
CA ASP A 37 4.17 9.32 8.40
C ASP A 37 3.76 10.73 8.88
N ASP A 38 2.86 11.39 8.17
CA ASP A 38 2.26 12.68 8.56
C ASP A 38 0.85 12.55 9.16
N ASN A 39 0.38 11.33 9.42
CA ASN A 39 -0.96 10.96 9.91
C ASN A 39 -2.14 11.35 9.00
N GLU A 40 -1.89 11.73 7.75
CA GLU A 40 -2.94 11.98 6.76
C GLU A 40 -2.66 11.15 5.51
N ILE A 41 -3.70 10.82 4.72
CA ILE A 41 -3.50 10.23 3.38
C ILE A 41 -4.15 11.18 2.39
N ASP A 42 -3.33 11.86 1.60
CA ASP A 42 -3.81 12.80 0.59
C ASP A 42 -4.36 12.07 -0.66
N GLU A 43 -5.05 12.79 -1.54
CA GLU A 43 -5.66 12.20 -2.73
C GLU A 43 -4.63 11.58 -3.71
N GLN A 44 -3.40 12.09 -3.77
CA GLN A 44 -2.36 11.50 -4.61
C GLN A 44 -1.87 10.17 -4.02
N GLU A 45 -1.75 10.11 -2.70
CA GLU A 45 -1.35 8.91 -1.96
C GLU A 45 -2.43 7.84 -2.04
N LYS A 46 -3.71 8.21 -1.92
CA LYS A 46 -4.84 7.30 -2.19
C LYS A 46 -4.75 6.70 -3.57
N GLU A 47 -4.53 7.49 -4.61
CA GLU A 47 -4.41 6.97 -5.98
C GLU A 47 -3.24 6.00 -6.14
N VAL A 48 -2.10 6.26 -5.51
CA VAL A 48 -0.97 5.32 -5.51
C VAL A 48 -1.35 4.02 -4.80
N LEU A 49 -1.99 4.10 -3.64
CA LEU A 49 -2.42 2.95 -2.84
C LEU A 49 -3.51 2.12 -3.55
N LYS A 50 -4.48 2.76 -4.21
CA LYS A 50 -5.48 2.09 -5.08
C LYS A 50 -4.80 1.28 -6.16
N ASN A 51 -3.89 1.93 -6.89
CA ASN A 51 -3.16 1.30 -7.98
C ASN A 51 -2.26 0.16 -7.49
N LEU A 52 -1.70 0.28 -6.30
CA LEU A 52 -0.90 -0.77 -5.69
C LEU A 52 -1.76 -1.97 -5.27
N PHE A 53 -2.77 -1.74 -4.43
CA PHE A 53 -3.61 -2.81 -3.89
C PHE A 53 -4.46 -3.50 -4.97
N SER A 54 -4.80 -2.82 -6.07
CA SER A 54 -5.49 -3.46 -7.21
C SER A 54 -4.63 -4.49 -7.95
N ARG A 55 -3.31 -4.46 -7.77
CA ARG A 55 -2.37 -5.42 -8.38
C ARG A 55 -2.03 -6.58 -7.46
N VAL A 56 -2.33 -6.46 -6.16
CA VAL A 56 -2.20 -7.55 -5.19
C VAL A 56 -3.33 -8.54 -5.43
N SER A 57 -3.00 -9.80 -5.73
CA SER A 57 -4.00 -10.85 -5.92
C SER A 57 -4.29 -11.54 -4.59
N ASP A 58 -5.56 -11.58 -4.18
CA ASP A 58 -6.02 -12.18 -2.91
C ASP A 58 -5.60 -13.65 -2.74
N ASP A 59 -5.41 -14.38 -3.83
CA ASP A 59 -4.98 -15.78 -3.87
C ASP A 59 -3.46 -15.96 -3.71
N LYS A 60 -2.69 -14.88 -3.84
CA LYS A 60 -1.23 -14.87 -3.72
C LYS A 60 -0.70 -14.31 -2.41
N VAL A 61 -1.57 -13.80 -1.55
CA VAL A 61 -1.19 -13.26 -0.23
C VAL A 61 -1.78 -14.09 0.90
N SER A 62 -1.21 -13.96 2.11
CA SER A 62 -1.78 -14.61 3.29
C SER A 62 -3.18 -14.05 3.58
N LYS A 63 -4.03 -14.84 4.24
CA LYS A 63 -5.36 -14.38 4.67
C LYS A 63 -5.30 -13.16 5.58
N VAL A 64 -4.21 -13.03 6.36
CA VAL A 64 -3.95 -11.91 7.26
C VAL A 64 -3.70 -10.65 6.44
N VAL A 65 -2.76 -10.70 5.48
CA VAL A 65 -2.47 -9.58 4.56
C VAL A 65 -3.71 -9.14 3.79
N ALA A 66 -4.48 -10.10 3.23
CA ALA A 66 -5.71 -9.77 2.51
C ALA A 66 -6.75 -9.08 3.40
N GLN A 67 -6.84 -9.47 4.68
CA GLN A 67 -7.73 -8.84 5.64
C GLN A 67 -7.25 -7.43 6.02
N GLU A 68 -5.95 -7.24 6.24
CA GLU A 68 -5.37 -5.93 6.54
C GLU A 68 -5.58 -4.95 5.38
N ILE A 69 -5.32 -5.36 4.13
CA ILE A 69 -5.59 -4.53 2.94
C ILE A 69 -7.07 -4.12 2.89
N ARG A 70 -8.01 -5.04 3.17
CA ARG A 70 -9.44 -4.70 3.23
C ARG A 70 -9.75 -3.67 4.32
N GLN A 71 -9.21 -3.87 5.52
CA GLN A 71 -9.41 -2.92 6.63
C GLN A 71 -8.82 -1.55 6.31
N PHE A 72 -7.68 -1.50 5.62
CA PHE A 72 -7.03 -0.27 5.22
C PHE A 72 -7.86 0.50 4.17
N ARG A 73 -8.38 -0.21 3.16
CA ARG A 73 -9.31 0.33 2.16
C ARG A 73 -10.55 0.95 2.80
N ASP A 74 -11.20 0.21 3.70
CA ASP A 74 -12.41 0.66 4.40
C ASP A 74 -12.13 1.90 5.26
N LYS A 75 -10.97 1.96 5.92
CA LYS A 75 -10.60 3.05 6.83
C LYS A 75 -10.34 4.38 6.12
N TYR A 76 -9.78 4.33 4.91
CA TYR A 76 -9.28 5.52 4.21
C TYR A 76 -9.98 5.79 2.86
N ASP A 77 -11.06 5.06 2.57
CA ASP A 77 -11.86 5.19 1.34
C ASP A 77 -11.03 4.97 0.05
N ILE A 78 -10.29 3.85 0.05
CA ILE A 78 -9.33 3.46 -1.00
C ILE A 78 -9.84 2.25 -1.78
#